data_AF-H0AC41-F1
#
_entry.id   AF-H0AC41-F1
#
_cell.length_a   1.000
_cell.length_b   1.000
_cell.length_c   1.000
_cell.angle_alpha   90.00
_cell.angle_beta   90.00
_cell.angle_gamma   90.00
#
_symmetry.space_group_name_H-M   'P 1'
#
loop_
_entity.id
_entity.type
_entity.pdbx_description
1 polymer ?
#
loop_
_entity_poly.entity_id
_entity_poly.type
_entity_poly.pdbx_seq_one_letter_code
_entity_poly.pdbx_strand_id
1 'polypeptide(L)' 'MTKRRSKKKKSGSHGYGSSKKNRGAGNRGGKGNAGSGKKGQSKRMTEEGVQELGETGFTSRQPEQNGTEHPACPFYP' A
#
# COMPACT_ATOMS: atom_id res chain seq x y z
N MET A 1 -8.19 -2.42 -28.30
CA MET A 1 -8.93 -2.13 -27.05
C MET A 1 -9.26 -0.63 -26.97
N THR A 2 -10.53 -0.23 -27.01
CA THR A 2 -10.91 1.19 -26.93
C THR A 2 -10.77 1.71 -25.50
N LYS A 3 -9.99 2.78 -25.29
CA LYS A 3 -9.77 3.38 -23.97
C LYS A 3 -11.10 3.80 -23.35
N ARG A 4 -11.33 3.51 -22.06
CA ARG A 4 -12.58 3.84 -21.34
C ARG A 4 -13.02 5.31 -21.50
N ARG A 5 -12.06 6.23 -21.71
CA ARG A 5 -12.31 7.66 -22.00
C ARG A 5 -13.05 7.89 -23.32
N SER A 6 -12.80 7.09 -24.37
CA SER A 6 -13.47 7.27 -25.66
C SER A 6 -14.97 6.99 -25.58
N LYS A 7 -15.39 6.00 -24.80
CA LYS A 7 -16.80 5.68 -24.55
C LYS A 7 -17.52 6.73 -23.71
N LYS A 8 -16.79 7.41 -22.82
CA LYS A 8 -17.34 8.41 -21.88
C LYS A 8 -17.34 9.84 -22.41
N LYS A 9 -16.85 10.10 -23.65
CA LYS A 9 -16.89 11.44 -24.26
C LYS A 9 -18.30 12.05 -24.33
N LYS A 10 -19.34 11.22 -24.46
CA LYS A 10 -20.74 11.67 -24.50
C LYS A 10 -21.37 11.87 -23.12
N SER A 11 -20.69 11.51 -22.01
CA SER A 11 -21.24 11.71 -20.67
C SER A 11 -20.69 13.00 -20.04
N GLY A 12 -21.59 13.85 -19.54
CA GLY A 12 -21.23 15.16 -18.99
C GLY A 12 -20.24 15.10 -17.82
N SER A 13 -20.18 13.98 -17.10
CA SER A 13 -19.34 13.82 -15.90
C SER A 13 -18.25 12.75 -16.02
N HIS A 14 -18.13 12.05 -17.15
CA HIS A 14 -17.19 10.93 -17.32
C HIS A 14 -17.30 9.85 -16.21
N GLY A 15 -18.46 9.71 -15.59
CA GLY A 15 -18.70 8.77 -14.49
C GLY A 15 -18.18 9.22 -13.13
N TYR A 16 -17.87 10.50 -12.96
CA TYR A 16 -17.49 11.09 -11.68
C TYR A 16 -18.69 11.66 -10.87
N GLY A 17 -19.90 11.52 -11.40
CA GLY A 17 -21.13 12.02 -10.75
C GLY A 17 -21.29 13.53 -10.93
N SER A 18 -21.59 14.25 -9.84
CA SER A 18 -21.73 15.71 -9.88
C SER A 18 -20.38 16.40 -10.17
N SER A 19 -20.41 17.54 -10.87
CA SER A 19 -19.22 18.32 -11.28
C SER A 19 -18.30 18.71 -10.12
N LYS A 20 -18.83 18.82 -8.90
CA LYS A 20 -18.08 19.15 -7.68
C LYS A 20 -17.37 17.96 -7.00
N LYS A 21 -17.55 16.73 -7.51
CA LYS A 21 -17.12 15.49 -6.82
C LYS A 21 -15.83 14.86 -7.35
N ASN A 22 -15.24 15.37 -8.43
CA ASN A 22 -13.88 15.00 -8.85
C ASN A 22 -12.95 16.20 -8.76
N ARG A 23 -12.26 16.32 -7.63
CA ARG A 23 -11.35 17.42 -7.31
C ARG A 23 -10.02 16.86 -6.76
N GLY A 24 -9.16 17.75 -6.29
CA GLY A 24 -7.84 17.42 -5.76
C GLY A 24 -7.84 16.58 -4.47
N ALA A 25 -6.73 16.64 -3.73
CA ALA A 25 -6.50 15.79 -2.56
C ALA A 25 -7.56 15.93 -1.45
N GLY A 26 -8.26 17.05 -1.35
CA GLY A 26 -9.37 17.22 -0.40
C GLY A 26 -10.48 16.17 -0.59
N ASN A 27 -10.86 15.87 -1.83
CA ASN A 27 -11.86 14.82 -2.11
C ASN A 27 -11.36 13.40 -1.81
N ARG A 28 -10.04 13.22 -1.71
CA ARG A 28 -9.40 11.93 -1.37
C ARG A 28 -9.11 11.79 0.12
N GLY A 29 -9.47 12.77 0.95
CA GLY A 29 -9.10 12.79 2.37
C GLY A 29 -7.60 12.92 2.60
N GLY A 30 -6.92 13.72 1.77
CA GLY A 30 -5.46 13.94 1.82
C GLY A 30 -4.68 13.16 0.75
N LYS A 31 -3.35 13.33 0.76
CA LYS A 31 -2.44 12.67 -0.19
C LYS A 31 -1.85 11.40 0.45
N GLY A 32 -1.86 10.27 -0.27
CA GLY A 32 -1.32 8.99 0.21
C GLY A 32 -2.04 8.50 1.49
N ASN A 33 -1.25 7.98 2.44
CA ASN A 33 -1.69 7.46 3.73
C ASN A 33 -2.05 8.56 4.75
N ALA A 34 -2.21 9.81 4.33
CA ALA A 34 -2.70 10.87 5.21
C ALA A 34 -4.08 10.50 5.79
N GLY A 35 -4.23 10.68 7.11
CA GLY A 35 -5.45 10.35 7.84
C GLY A 35 -5.51 8.92 8.38
N SER A 36 -4.49 8.07 8.14
CA SER A 36 -4.46 6.71 8.67
C SER A 36 -4.08 6.60 10.15
N GLY A 37 -3.65 7.70 10.79
CA GLY A 37 -3.37 7.71 12.23
C GLY A 37 -2.47 8.85 12.74
N LYS A 38 -1.76 8.57 13.86
CA LYS A 38 -0.96 9.44 14.78
C LYS A 38 -1.59 10.80 15.17
N LYS A 39 -1.90 11.67 14.22
CA LYS A 39 -2.55 12.97 14.45
C LYS A 39 -3.94 13.09 13.80
N GLY A 40 -4.17 12.46 12.64
CA GLY A 40 -5.46 12.51 11.93
C GLY A 40 -5.99 11.10 11.70
N GLN A 41 -7.28 10.88 12.02
CA GLN A 41 -7.88 9.53 12.07
C GLN A 41 -8.95 9.29 10.98
N SER A 42 -9.02 10.16 9.97
CA SER A 42 -10.07 10.16 8.94
C SER A 42 -10.11 8.91 8.06
N LYS A 43 -9.03 8.14 8.00
CA LYS A 43 -8.86 6.88 7.26
C LYS A 43 -8.36 5.73 8.16
N ARG A 44 -8.51 5.85 9.48
CA ARG A 44 -8.01 4.85 10.43
C ARG A 44 -8.72 3.50 10.27
N MET A 45 -10.01 3.54 9.95
CA MET A 45 -10.80 2.34 9.64
C MET A 45 -10.73 2.07 8.15
N THR A 46 -10.14 0.93 7.80
CA THR A 46 -10.11 0.39 6.43
C THR A 46 -10.94 -0.88 6.36
N GLU A 47 -11.29 -1.32 5.16
CA GLU A 47 -12.06 -2.56 4.94
C GLU A 47 -11.35 -3.79 5.52
N GLU A 48 -10.02 -3.74 5.65
CA GLU A 48 -9.15 -4.80 6.20
C GLU A 48 -8.95 -4.69 7.72
N GLY A 49 -9.59 -3.72 8.39
CA GLY A 49 -9.51 -3.53 9.84
C GLY A 49 -8.93 -2.18 10.27
N VAL A 50 -8.58 -2.07 11.55
CA VAL A 50 -7.97 -0.88 12.15
C VAL A 50 -6.47 -0.90 11.90
N GLN A 51 -5.93 0.14 11.26
CA GLN A 51 -4.48 0.30 11.14
C GLN A 51 -3.90 0.63 12.52
N GLU A 52 -3.36 -0.38 13.19
CA GLU A 52 -2.60 -0.21 14.41
C GLU A 52 -1.22 0.34 14.07
N LEU A 53 -0.90 1.51 14.63
CA LEU A 53 0.39 2.17 14.46
C LEU A 53 1.20 1.96 15.74
N GLY A 54 2.33 1.29 15.62
CA GLY A 54 3.26 1.06 16.73
C GLY A 54 4.08 -0.20 16.50
N GLU A 55 5.25 -0.24 17.11
CA GLU A 55 6.05 -1.47 17.20
C GLU A 55 5.77 -2.13 18.54
N THR A 56 5.70 -3.46 18.56
CA THR A 56 5.58 -4.25 19.78
C THR A 56 6.73 -5.26 19.86
N GLY A 57 7.27 -5.47 21.05
CA GLY A 57 8.36 -6.42 21.30
C GLY A 57 9.78 -5.88 21.03
N PHE A 58 10.73 -6.79 20.90
CA PHE A 58 12.13 -6.51 20.55
C PHE A 58 12.66 -7.61 19.63
N THR A 59 13.50 -7.27 18.66
CA THR A 59 14.16 -8.26 17.80
C THR A 59 15.49 -8.68 18.41
N SER A 60 15.65 -9.96 18.77
CA SER A 60 16.98 -10.52 19.05
C SER A 60 17.72 -10.68 17.72
N ARG A 61 18.90 -10.09 17.59
CA ARG A 61 19.71 -10.19 16.36
C ARG A 61 20.28 -11.60 16.25
N GLN A 62 19.59 -12.52 15.60
CA GLN A 62 20.19 -13.72 15.02
C GLN A 62 19.51 -13.97 13.67
N PRO A 63 20.15 -13.68 12.53
CA PRO A 63 19.73 -14.32 11.29
C PRO A 63 19.97 -15.83 11.45
N GLU A 64 18.98 -16.65 11.12
CA GLU A 64 19.10 -18.12 11.04
C GLU A 64 20.36 -18.45 10.23
N GLN A 65 21.39 -18.97 10.88
CA GLN A 65 22.55 -19.53 10.21
C GLN A 65 22.09 -20.84 9.60
N ASN A 66 21.60 -20.80 8.35
CA ASN A 66 21.43 -22.01 7.55
C ASN A 66 22.78 -22.73 7.53
N GLY A 67 22.85 -23.84 8.27
CA GLY A 67 24.07 -24.58 8.53
C GLY A 67 24.77 -24.96 7.23
N THR A 68 26.08 -24.70 7.23
CA THR A 68 27.13 -25.44 6.54
C THR A 68 26.68 -26.67 5.73
N GLU A 69 26.71 -26.55 4.41
CA GLU A 69 27.18 -27.63 3.53
C GLU A 69 28.14 -27.01 2.51
N HIS A 70 29.41 -26.91 2.89
CA HIS A 70 30.48 -26.80 1.91
C HIS A 70 30.50 -28.12 1.12
N PRO A 71 30.34 -28.13 -0.21
CA PRO A 71 30.67 -29.32 -0.97
C PRO A 71 32.17 -29.55 -0.80
N ALA A 72 32.51 -30.68 -0.19
CA ALA A 72 33.88 -31.13 0.02
C ALA A 72 34.69 -30.99 -1.28
N CYS A 73 35.79 -30.23 -1.22
CA CYS A 73 36.78 -30.24 -2.30
C CYS A 73 37.31 -31.68 -2.43
N PRO A 74 37.31 -32.31 -3.62
CA PRO A 74 37.90 -33.62 -3.78
C PRO A 74 39.42 -33.50 -3.62
N PHE A 75 39.94 -34.17 -2.59
CA PHE A 75 41.36 -34.46 -2.40
C PHE A 75 41.80 -35.41 -3.53
N TYR A 76 42.66 -34.95 -4.44
CA TYR A 76 43.33 -35.83 -5.40
C TYR A 76 44.73 -36.20 -4.88
N PRO A 77 45.16 -37.47 -5.02
CA PRO A 77 46.48 -37.95 -4.56
C PRO A 77 47.64 -37.38 -5.38
#